data_AF-A0A970G3U3-F1
#
_entry.id   AF-A0A970G3U3-F1
#
_cell.length_a   1.000
_cell.length_b   1.000
_cell.length_c   1.000
_cell.angle_alpha   90.00
_cell.angle_beta   90.00
_cell.angle_gamma   90.00
#
_symmetry.space_group_name_H-M   'P 1'
#
loop_
_entity.id
_entity.type
_entity.pdbx_description
1 polymer ?
#
loop_
_entity_poly.entity_id
_entity_poly.type
_entity_poly.pdbx_seq_one_letter_code
_entity_poly.pdbx_strand_id
1 'polypeptide(L)'
;MDMFHNSQRPDCRFPGGAVISGTKVRIRLYISGTADQVTLRFWNGEETLIPMKHLGLGVYESTITMPDHPGLVWYDFKALNERGRWMYYGNAKDRLGGVGVSYLDPPPAYQITVYDPAFNPPSFLREGIMYQIFPDRFHRSHMPTTQRTDVVLHSNWNEPPYLTADERSGDNWALDFFGGNLEGIKQKLPYLKDLGITVLYLNPIFKARTNHRYDTGDYLTIDPLLGTREDFHSLCKEAAAMGIRVLLDGVFSHTGEDSLYFNRYGSYPTLGAYQSKDSPYYSWYQFRNHPNNYASWWNIPTLPELNKKDPSCRHFFLGPRGVARHWIQEG
;
A
#
# COMPACT_ATOMS: atom_id res chain seq x y z
N MET A 1 -2.16 37.87 -21.79
CA MET A 1 -0.98 37.24 -21.16
C MET A 1 -1.42 35.85 -20.78
N ASP A 2 -0.97 34.86 -21.54
CA ASP A 2 -1.35 33.46 -21.30
C ASP A 2 -0.14 32.73 -20.74
N MET A 3 -0.31 32.12 -19.58
CA MET A 3 0.75 31.42 -18.84
C MET A 3 0.62 29.91 -19.04
N PHE A 4 1.75 29.22 -19.13
CA PHE A 4 1.79 27.77 -19.25
C PHE A 4 2.94 27.19 -18.41
N HIS A 5 2.59 26.22 -17.56
CA HIS A 5 3.52 25.32 -16.90
C HIS A 5 2.84 23.98 -16.71
N ASN A 6 3.57 22.90 -16.98
CA ASN A 6 3.14 21.53 -16.68
C ASN A 6 4.17 20.86 -15.78
N SER A 7 3.83 20.60 -14.51
CA SER A 7 4.77 20.06 -13.53
C SER A 7 5.28 18.64 -13.85
N GLN A 8 4.65 17.94 -14.78
CA GLN A 8 5.06 16.60 -15.23
C GLN A 8 5.96 16.64 -16.48
N ARG A 9 6.11 17.80 -17.13
CA ARG A 9 6.98 17.97 -18.29
C ARG A 9 8.42 18.33 -17.88
N PRO A 10 9.44 17.59 -18.34
CA PRO A 10 10.85 17.90 -18.03
C PRO A 10 11.30 19.29 -18.47
N ASP A 11 10.69 19.85 -19.52
CA ASP A 11 10.98 21.21 -19.97
C ASP A 11 10.39 22.30 -19.05
N CYS A 12 9.40 21.97 -18.22
CA CYS A 12 8.77 22.87 -17.25
C CYS A 12 9.36 22.72 -15.83
N ARG A 13 9.69 21.48 -15.42
CA ARG A 13 10.29 21.15 -14.12
C ARG A 13 11.29 20.02 -14.28
N PHE A 14 12.54 20.24 -13.82
CA PHE A 14 13.56 19.20 -13.86
C PHE A 14 14.54 19.30 -12.67
N PRO A 15 14.87 18.19 -11.97
CA PRO A 15 14.29 16.85 -12.12
C PRO A 15 12.78 16.81 -11.81
N GLY A 16 12.08 15.84 -12.41
CA GLY A 16 10.65 15.60 -12.15
C GLY A 16 10.42 14.68 -10.95
N GLY A 17 9.19 14.62 -10.45
CA GLY A 17 8.81 13.73 -9.35
C GLY A 17 9.33 14.18 -7.99
N ALA A 18 9.54 13.20 -7.10
CA ALA A 18 10.20 13.42 -5.82
C ALA A 18 11.71 13.53 -6.02
N VAL A 19 12.38 14.35 -5.20
CA VAL A 19 13.82 14.62 -5.31
C VAL A 19 14.50 14.49 -3.95
N ILE A 20 15.80 14.20 -3.94
CA ILE A 20 16.57 14.12 -2.68
C ILE A 20 16.82 15.53 -2.11
N SER A 21 17.03 15.62 -0.79
CA SER A 21 17.44 16.86 -0.12
C SER A 21 18.63 17.53 -0.80
N GLY A 22 18.62 18.87 -0.85
CA GLY A 22 19.66 19.67 -1.51
C GLY A 22 19.66 19.64 -3.05
N THR A 23 18.78 18.86 -3.70
CA THR A 23 18.67 18.84 -5.17
C THR A 23 18.36 20.23 -5.72
N LYS A 24 19.03 20.65 -6.79
CA LYS A 24 18.66 21.84 -7.56
C LYS A 24 17.56 21.47 -8.55
N VAL A 25 16.40 22.11 -8.43
CA VAL A 25 15.27 21.93 -9.34
C VAL A 25 15.11 23.18 -10.17
N ARG A 26 15.18 23.03 -11.49
CA ARG A 26 14.87 24.06 -12.45
C ARG A 26 13.36 24.13 -12.66
N ILE A 27 12.79 25.32 -12.55
CA ILE A 27 11.37 25.61 -12.77
C ILE A 27 11.24 26.65 -13.87
N ARG A 28 10.35 26.39 -14.83
CA ARG A 28 10.07 27.28 -15.96
C ARG A 28 8.60 27.65 -16.07
N LEU A 29 8.33 28.87 -16.49
CA LEU A 29 7.01 29.34 -16.89
C LEU A 29 7.10 29.88 -18.32
N TYR A 30 6.16 29.49 -19.17
CA TYR A 30 6.02 30.02 -20.52
C TYR A 30 4.92 31.07 -20.52
N ILE A 31 5.17 32.21 -21.14
CA ILE A 31 4.20 33.30 -21.25
C ILE A 31 4.07 33.71 -22.71
N SER A 32 2.85 33.66 -23.24
CA SER A 32 2.49 34.31 -24.50
C SER A 32 2.01 35.74 -24.24
N GLY A 33 2.68 36.71 -24.87
CA GLY A 33 2.55 38.14 -24.60
C GLY A 33 3.68 38.68 -23.73
N THR A 34 3.40 39.74 -23.00
CA THR A 34 4.37 40.53 -22.22
C THR A 34 4.06 40.45 -20.72
N ALA A 35 5.11 40.40 -19.92
CA ALA A 35 5.06 40.50 -18.47
C ALA A 35 6.23 41.35 -17.98
N ASP A 36 5.93 42.36 -17.15
CA ASP A 36 6.93 43.29 -16.61
C ASP A 36 7.79 42.61 -15.54
N GLN A 37 7.17 41.72 -14.77
CA GLN A 37 7.83 40.96 -13.72
C GLN A 37 7.22 39.56 -13.63
N VAL A 38 8.06 38.54 -13.50
CA VAL A 38 7.64 37.17 -13.24
C VAL A 38 8.37 36.65 -12.01
N THR A 39 7.61 36.15 -11.05
CA THR A 39 8.11 35.70 -9.75
C THR A 39 7.61 34.30 -9.46
N LEU A 40 8.54 33.40 -9.15
CA LEU A 40 8.26 32.11 -8.56
C LEU A 40 8.02 32.30 -7.05
N ARG A 41 6.86 31.88 -6.57
CA ARG A 41 6.55 31.80 -5.14
C ARG A 41 6.92 30.40 -4.69
N PHE A 42 7.76 30.28 -3.66
CA PHE A 42 8.27 29.01 -3.17
C PHE A 42 8.21 28.97 -1.64
N TRP A 43 7.78 27.87 -1.05
CA TRP A 43 7.72 27.75 0.41
C TRP A 43 7.93 26.32 0.92
N ASN A 44 8.51 26.25 2.11
CA ASN A 44 8.64 25.09 2.98
C ASN A 44 8.49 25.64 4.42
N GLY A 45 7.25 25.89 4.83
CA GLY A 45 6.96 26.79 5.95
C GLY A 45 6.79 28.22 5.46
N GLU A 46 7.87 29.01 5.46
CA GLU A 46 7.84 30.43 5.07
C GLU A 46 7.92 30.64 3.55
N GLU A 47 7.28 31.72 3.06
CA GLU A 47 7.27 32.10 1.64
C GLU A 47 8.55 32.85 1.24
N THR A 48 9.14 32.41 0.13
CA THR A 48 10.21 33.10 -0.59
C THR A 48 9.72 33.52 -1.97
N LEU A 49 9.98 34.77 -2.35
CA LEU A 49 9.69 35.32 -3.67
C LEU A 49 10.97 35.36 -4.50
N ILE A 50 10.99 34.57 -5.58
CA ILE A 50 12.18 34.38 -6.40
C ILE A 50 11.92 34.98 -7.79
N PRO A 51 12.61 36.08 -8.16
CA PRO A 51 12.52 36.62 -9.52
C PRO A 51 12.94 35.58 -10.56
N MET A 52 12.15 35.44 -11.62
CA MET A 52 12.46 34.54 -12.72
C MET A 52 13.24 35.26 -13.82
N LYS A 53 14.31 34.63 -14.30
CA LYS A 53 15.13 35.14 -15.40
C LYS A 53 14.41 34.93 -16.72
N HIS A 54 14.20 36.01 -17.48
CA HIS A 54 13.69 35.92 -18.85
C HIS A 54 14.80 35.42 -19.79
N LEU A 55 14.55 34.30 -20.48
CA LEU A 55 15.49 33.66 -21.40
C LEU A 55 15.19 33.98 -22.88
N GLY A 56 14.17 34.80 -23.14
CA GLY A 56 13.66 35.07 -24.49
C GLY A 56 12.50 34.14 -24.88
N LEU A 57 11.79 34.50 -25.95
CA LEU A 57 10.65 33.75 -26.49
C LEU A 57 9.56 33.42 -25.43
N GLY A 58 9.39 34.29 -24.44
CA GLY A 58 8.39 34.11 -23.37
C GLY A 58 8.77 33.05 -22.32
N VAL A 59 10.02 32.58 -22.29
CA VAL A 59 10.48 31.59 -21.30
C VAL A 59 11.07 32.29 -20.08
N TYR A 60 10.54 31.99 -18.91
CA TYR A 60 11.04 32.48 -17.61
C TYR A 60 11.54 31.29 -16.79
N GLU A 61 12.71 31.42 -16.16
CA GLU A 61 13.35 30.32 -15.42
C GLU A 61 13.90 30.77 -14.07
N SER A 62 13.74 29.92 -13.07
CA SER A 62 14.49 29.96 -11.81
C SER A 62 14.98 28.57 -11.44
N THR A 63 16.10 28.50 -10.72
CA THR A 63 16.55 27.26 -10.09
C THR A 63 16.45 27.41 -8.58
N ILE A 64 15.75 26.47 -7.95
CA ILE A 64 15.56 26.41 -6.50
C ILE A 64 16.36 25.24 -5.93
N THR A 65 17.02 25.45 -4.80
CA THR A 65 17.67 24.37 -4.05
C THR A 65 16.65 23.82 -3.05
N MET A 66 16.41 22.51 -3.07
CA MET A 66 15.53 21.86 -2.10
C MET A 66 16.12 21.95 -0.69
N PRO A 67 15.27 21.96 0.36
CA PRO A 67 15.73 21.91 1.75
C PRO A 67 16.69 20.73 1.98
N ASP A 68 17.56 20.91 2.96
CA ASP A 68 18.53 19.93 3.45
C ASP A 68 17.90 18.81 4.30
N HIS A 69 16.58 18.89 4.53
CA HIS A 69 15.80 17.92 5.29
C HIS A 69 14.62 17.37 4.45
N PRO A 70 14.13 16.16 4.75
CA PRO A 70 12.95 15.60 4.10
C PRO A 70 11.69 16.43 4.42
N GLY A 71 10.81 16.59 3.45
CA GLY A 71 9.60 17.37 3.62
C GLY A 71 8.84 17.59 2.33
N LEU A 72 7.84 18.46 2.40
CA LEU A 72 7.10 18.93 1.25
C LEU A 72 7.47 20.37 0.99
N VAL A 73 7.69 20.70 -0.28
CA VAL A 73 7.84 22.08 -0.72
C VAL A 73 6.76 22.39 -1.73
N TRP A 74 6.37 23.64 -1.78
CA TRP A 74 5.29 24.10 -2.64
C TRP A 74 5.74 25.27 -3.46
N TYR A 75 5.17 25.39 -4.65
CA TYR A 75 5.42 26.55 -5.50
C TYR A 75 4.22 26.90 -6.38
N ASP A 76 4.14 28.18 -6.72
CA ASP A 76 3.28 28.72 -7.78
C ASP A 76 3.95 29.95 -8.41
N PHE A 77 3.27 30.59 -9.35
CA PHE A 77 3.81 31.73 -10.07
C PHE A 77 2.91 32.94 -9.88
N LYS A 78 3.53 34.13 -9.88
CA LYS A 78 2.84 35.40 -10.15
C LYS A 78 3.56 36.20 -11.22
N ALA A 79 2.81 36.82 -12.10
CA ALA A 79 3.31 37.68 -13.17
C ALA A 79 2.56 39.02 -13.18
N LEU A 80 3.29 40.12 -13.29
CA LEU A 80 2.76 41.46 -13.42
C LEU A 80 2.54 41.75 -14.91
N ASN A 81 1.28 42.02 -15.29
CA ASN A 81 0.97 42.40 -16.66
C ASN A 81 1.21 43.90 -16.92
N GLU A 82 1.20 44.30 -18.18
CA GLU A 82 1.40 45.71 -18.63
C GLU A 82 0.40 46.71 -18.04
N ARG A 83 -0.73 46.24 -17.49
CA ARG A 83 -1.73 47.09 -16.83
C ARG A 83 -1.47 47.24 -15.33
N GLY A 84 -0.32 46.77 -14.84
CA GLY A 84 0.07 46.82 -13.43
C GLY A 84 -0.71 45.86 -12.53
N ARG A 85 -1.36 44.82 -13.08
CA ARG A 85 -2.12 43.83 -12.31
C ARG A 85 -1.36 42.51 -12.20
N TRP A 86 -1.27 42.00 -10.98
CA TRP A 86 -0.76 40.65 -10.72
C TRP A 86 -1.77 39.59 -11.19
N MET A 87 -1.26 38.60 -11.92
CA MET A 87 -1.95 37.36 -12.22
C MET A 87 -1.15 36.19 -11.66
N TYR A 88 -1.85 35.15 -11.21
CA TYR A 88 -1.23 33.95 -10.67
C TYR A 88 -1.36 32.77 -11.64
N TYR A 89 -0.44 31.83 -11.54
CA TYR A 89 -0.52 30.55 -12.21
C TYR A 89 -0.11 29.44 -11.26
N GLY A 90 -0.90 28.39 -11.17
CA GLY A 90 -0.65 27.29 -10.24
C GLY A 90 -1.27 26.00 -10.70
N ASN A 91 -1.31 25.03 -9.79
CA ASN A 91 -1.90 23.72 -9.99
C ASN A 91 -3.41 23.85 -10.23
N ALA A 92 -3.98 22.89 -10.94
CA ALA A 92 -5.42 22.83 -11.16
C ALA A 92 -6.18 22.58 -9.84
N LYS A 93 -7.50 22.79 -9.86
CA LYS A 93 -8.36 22.64 -8.66
C LYS A 93 -8.36 21.21 -8.09
N ASP A 94 -8.06 20.21 -8.91
CA ASP A 94 -7.94 18.79 -8.51
C ASP A 94 -6.64 18.48 -7.75
N ARG A 95 -5.64 19.39 -7.82
CA ARG A 95 -4.34 19.31 -7.16
C ARG A 95 -3.46 18.13 -7.60
N LEU A 96 -3.73 17.52 -8.74
CA LEU A 96 -3.01 16.33 -9.22
C LEU A 96 -1.66 16.66 -9.91
N GLY A 97 -1.32 17.95 -10.01
CA GLY A 97 -0.17 18.41 -10.80
C GLY A 97 -0.54 18.49 -12.27
N GLY A 98 0.43 18.28 -13.16
CA GLY A 98 0.20 18.41 -14.60
C GLY A 98 0.10 19.87 -15.04
N VAL A 99 -0.77 20.16 -16.01
CA VAL A 99 -1.00 21.49 -16.58
C VAL A 99 -1.73 22.38 -15.57
N GLY A 100 -1.21 23.59 -15.38
CA GLY A 100 -1.81 24.57 -14.49
C GLY A 100 -2.93 25.42 -15.09
N VAL A 101 -3.43 26.32 -14.25
CA VAL A 101 -4.48 27.28 -14.59
C VAL A 101 -4.09 28.67 -14.11
N SER A 102 -4.55 29.71 -14.81
CA SER A 102 -4.41 31.10 -14.39
C SER A 102 -5.48 31.50 -13.38
N TYR A 103 -5.10 32.28 -12.37
CA TYR A 103 -5.96 32.76 -11.30
C TYR A 103 -5.77 34.26 -11.09
N LEU A 104 -6.79 34.91 -10.52
CA LEU A 104 -6.72 36.32 -10.11
C LEU A 104 -6.15 36.48 -8.69
N ASP A 105 -6.20 35.39 -7.91
CA ASP A 105 -5.76 35.28 -6.52
C ASP A 105 -4.81 34.08 -6.38
N PRO A 106 -4.10 33.93 -5.23
CA PRO A 106 -3.21 32.80 -5.00
C PRO A 106 -3.85 31.43 -5.32
N PRO A 107 -3.20 30.59 -6.15
CA PRO A 107 -3.78 29.35 -6.68
C PRO A 107 -3.49 28.15 -5.75
N PRO A 108 -4.09 26.99 -6.01
CA PRO A 108 -3.54 25.73 -5.53
C PRO A 108 -2.08 25.59 -5.98
N ALA A 109 -1.20 25.26 -5.05
CA ALA A 109 0.23 25.13 -5.35
C ALA A 109 0.57 23.79 -5.98
N TYR A 110 1.67 23.76 -6.74
CA TYR A 110 2.35 22.51 -7.03
C TYR A 110 3.10 22.03 -5.80
N GLN A 111 3.28 20.71 -5.69
CA GLN A 111 4.03 20.08 -4.61
C GLN A 111 5.26 19.36 -5.19
N ILE A 112 6.39 19.45 -4.49
CA ILE A 112 7.54 18.58 -4.67
C ILE A 112 7.80 17.88 -3.34
N THR A 113 7.91 16.56 -3.39
CA THR A 113 8.32 15.75 -2.24
C THR A 113 9.85 15.69 -2.20
N VAL A 114 10.41 16.10 -1.07
CA VAL A 114 11.84 16.03 -0.78
C VAL A 114 12.07 14.86 0.17
N TYR A 115 12.95 13.92 -0.19
CA TYR A 115 13.20 12.72 0.60
C TYR A 115 14.68 12.59 0.99
N ASP A 116 14.91 11.82 2.05
CA ASP A 116 16.23 11.55 2.58
C ASP A 116 17.08 10.81 1.53
N PRO A 117 18.29 11.29 1.17
CA PRO A 117 19.17 10.59 0.24
C PRO A 117 19.57 9.18 0.71
N ALA A 118 19.51 8.88 2.02
CA ALA A 118 19.74 7.56 2.57
C ALA A 118 18.54 6.60 2.38
N PHE A 119 17.35 7.12 2.06
CA PHE A 119 16.19 6.29 1.76
C PHE A 119 16.29 5.74 0.34
N ASN A 120 16.64 4.45 0.24
CA ASN A 120 16.67 3.73 -1.02
C ASN A 120 15.58 2.65 -1.02
N PRO A 121 14.50 2.80 -1.79
CA PRO A 121 13.51 1.73 -1.94
C PRO A 121 14.18 0.51 -2.59
N PRO A 122 13.77 -0.72 -2.25
CA PRO A 122 14.38 -1.91 -2.82
C PRO A 122 14.29 -1.91 -4.36
N SER A 123 15.43 -2.07 -5.04
CA SER A 123 15.50 -1.99 -6.50
C SER A 123 14.61 -3.03 -7.19
N PHE A 124 14.45 -4.21 -6.58
CA PHE A 124 13.59 -5.27 -7.12
C PHE A 124 12.10 -4.89 -7.20
N LEU A 125 11.63 -3.90 -6.42
CA LEU A 125 10.27 -3.36 -6.54
C LEU A 125 10.18 -2.26 -7.60
N ARG A 126 11.24 -1.44 -7.73
CA ARG A 126 11.29 -0.33 -8.70
C ARG A 126 11.45 -0.81 -10.13
N GLU A 127 12.23 -1.87 -10.33
CA GLU A 127 12.66 -2.38 -11.64
C GLU A 127 11.97 -3.70 -12.00
N GLY A 128 11.26 -4.31 -11.04
CA GLY A 128 10.63 -5.61 -11.22
C GLY A 128 9.24 -5.58 -11.83
N ILE A 129 8.81 -6.76 -12.31
CA ILE A 129 7.44 -7.01 -12.77
C ILE A 129 6.75 -7.89 -11.73
N MET A 130 5.67 -7.39 -11.15
CA MET A 130 4.92 -8.06 -10.09
C MET A 130 3.74 -8.85 -10.65
N TYR A 131 3.53 -10.06 -10.14
CA TYR A 131 2.36 -10.90 -10.41
C TYR A 131 1.63 -11.21 -9.10
N GLN A 132 0.36 -10.81 -9.00
CA GLN A 132 -0.46 -11.10 -7.84
C GLN A 132 -1.10 -12.49 -7.97
N ILE A 133 -1.05 -13.27 -6.91
CA ILE A 133 -1.63 -14.61 -6.82
C ILE A 133 -2.63 -14.65 -5.66
N PHE A 134 -3.88 -15.01 -5.98
CA PHE A 134 -4.85 -15.50 -5.01
C PHE A 134 -4.68 -17.02 -4.86
N PRO A 135 -4.07 -17.53 -3.77
CA PRO A 135 -3.54 -18.90 -3.72
C PRO A 135 -4.56 -19.99 -4.06
N ASP A 136 -5.76 -19.93 -3.46
CA ASP A 136 -6.80 -20.94 -3.63
C ASP A 136 -7.28 -21.10 -5.09
N ARG A 137 -7.10 -20.07 -5.92
CA ARG A 137 -7.65 -19.98 -7.29
C ARG A 137 -6.59 -19.99 -8.38
N PHE A 138 -5.31 -20.14 -8.04
CA PHE A 138 -4.24 -20.05 -9.03
C PHE A 138 -3.89 -21.40 -9.65
N HIS A 139 -3.47 -22.36 -8.82
CA HIS A 139 -3.14 -23.70 -9.30
C HIS A 139 -3.20 -24.72 -8.16
N ARG A 140 -3.89 -25.83 -8.42
CA ARG A 140 -4.03 -26.96 -7.49
C ARG A 140 -3.11 -28.11 -7.90
N SER A 141 -2.04 -28.32 -7.13
CA SER A 141 -1.16 -29.50 -7.31
C SER A 141 -1.83 -30.82 -6.91
N HIS A 142 -2.66 -30.78 -5.87
CA HIS A 142 -3.40 -31.91 -5.29
C HIS A 142 -4.61 -31.39 -4.51
N MET A 143 -5.62 -32.23 -4.31
CA MET A 143 -6.77 -31.87 -3.46
C MET A 143 -6.34 -31.80 -2.00
N PRO A 144 -6.59 -30.67 -1.29
CA PRO A 144 -6.29 -30.59 0.12
C PRO A 144 -7.27 -31.45 0.93
N THR A 145 -6.81 -31.91 2.09
CA THR A 145 -7.64 -32.60 3.08
C THR A 145 -7.93 -31.68 4.26
N THR A 146 -9.11 -31.79 4.85
CA THR A 146 -9.48 -31.00 6.03
C THR A 146 -10.38 -31.79 6.96
N GLN A 147 -10.27 -31.50 8.25
CA GLN A 147 -11.20 -31.98 9.28
C GLN A 147 -12.37 -31.01 9.49
N ARG A 148 -12.33 -29.84 8.86
CA ARG A 148 -13.38 -28.83 8.93
C ARG A 148 -14.63 -29.32 8.22
N THR A 149 -15.76 -29.24 8.90
CA THR A 149 -17.08 -29.60 8.36
C THR A 149 -17.81 -28.42 7.73
N ASP A 150 -17.33 -27.19 7.95
CA ASP A 150 -17.90 -25.96 7.41
C ASP A 150 -17.34 -25.57 6.04
N VAL A 151 -16.42 -26.36 5.49
CA VAL A 151 -15.72 -26.10 4.22
C VAL A 151 -16.39 -26.85 3.07
N VAL A 152 -16.56 -26.18 1.94
CA VAL A 152 -16.91 -26.80 0.66
C VAL A 152 -15.66 -26.89 -0.21
N LEU A 153 -15.23 -28.12 -0.54
CA LEU A 153 -14.13 -28.35 -1.47
C LEU A 153 -14.68 -28.62 -2.88
N HIS A 154 -14.38 -27.70 -3.80
CA HIS A 154 -14.75 -27.82 -5.20
C HIS A 154 -13.91 -28.90 -5.89
N SER A 155 -14.56 -29.98 -6.33
CA SER A 155 -13.87 -31.05 -7.07
C SER A 155 -13.56 -30.62 -8.50
N ASN A 156 -14.44 -29.83 -9.13
CA ASN A 156 -14.27 -29.33 -10.48
C ASN A 156 -13.66 -27.93 -10.45
N TRP A 157 -12.50 -27.73 -11.09
CA TRP A 157 -11.82 -26.43 -11.12
C TRP A 157 -12.59 -25.36 -11.89
N ASN A 158 -13.42 -25.75 -12.87
CA ASN A 158 -14.09 -24.82 -13.79
C ASN A 158 -15.52 -24.47 -13.37
N GLU A 159 -15.93 -24.82 -12.15
CA GLU A 159 -17.26 -24.47 -11.64
C GLU A 159 -17.27 -23.06 -11.01
N PRO A 160 -18.43 -22.37 -10.98
CA PRO A 160 -18.49 -21.04 -10.39
C PRO A 160 -18.31 -21.08 -8.87
N PRO A 161 -17.67 -20.06 -8.27
CA PRO A 161 -17.57 -19.96 -6.82
C PRO A 161 -18.96 -19.72 -6.20
N TYR A 162 -19.12 -20.14 -4.95
CA TYR A 162 -20.36 -19.90 -4.22
C TYR A 162 -20.42 -18.48 -3.67
N LEU A 163 -21.59 -17.85 -3.80
CA LEU A 163 -21.90 -16.55 -3.21
C LEU A 163 -22.96 -16.79 -2.14
N THR A 164 -22.51 -17.02 -0.91
CA THR A 164 -23.40 -17.27 0.23
C THR A 164 -23.23 -16.12 1.20
N ALA A 165 -24.27 -15.34 1.43
CA ALA A 165 -24.19 -14.19 2.34
C ALA A 165 -24.21 -14.63 3.82
N ASP A 166 -23.34 -14.03 4.61
CA ASP A 166 -23.42 -14.01 6.07
C ASP A 166 -24.52 -13.04 6.49
N GLU A 167 -25.53 -13.55 7.20
CA GLU A 167 -26.68 -12.76 7.65
C GLU A 167 -26.29 -11.63 8.61
N ARG A 168 -25.13 -11.72 9.28
CA ARG A 168 -24.66 -10.70 10.23
C ARG A 168 -23.99 -9.51 9.54
N SER A 169 -23.17 -9.78 8.52
CA SER A 169 -22.37 -8.76 7.85
C SER A 169 -22.90 -8.36 6.47
N GLY A 170 -23.71 -9.21 5.85
CA GLY A 170 -24.08 -9.13 4.43
C GLY A 170 -22.95 -9.51 3.48
N ASP A 171 -21.78 -9.92 3.99
CA ASP A 171 -20.61 -10.31 3.22
C ASP A 171 -20.67 -11.77 2.78
N ASN A 172 -19.84 -12.20 1.82
CA ASN A 172 -19.74 -13.61 1.46
C ASN A 172 -19.09 -14.42 2.58
N TRP A 173 -19.67 -15.56 2.95
CA TRP A 173 -19.07 -16.52 3.89
C TRP A 173 -17.68 -16.97 3.44
N ALA A 174 -17.46 -17.06 2.11
CA ALA A 174 -16.18 -17.40 1.51
C ALA A 174 -15.58 -18.71 2.06
N LEU A 175 -16.45 -19.71 2.32
CA LEU A 175 -16.09 -21.05 2.82
C LEU A 175 -15.96 -22.08 1.70
N ASP A 176 -15.99 -21.64 0.45
CA ASP A 176 -15.81 -22.44 -0.75
C ASP A 176 -14.35 -22.37 -1.22
N PHE A 177 -13.73 -23.52 -1.43
CA PHE A 177 -12.30 -23.63 -1.73
C PHE A 177 -12.08 -24.48 -2.97
N PHE A 178 -11.26 -23.95 -3.88
CA PHE A 178 -10.85 -24.65 -5.09
C PHE A 178 -9.56 -25.44 -4.87
N GLY A 179 -8.86 -25.21 -3.76
CA GLY A 179 -7.73 -26.03 -3.34
C GLY A 179 -6.42 -25.69 -4.04
N GLY A 180 -6.30 -24.50 -4.62
CA GLY A 180 -4.99 -23.99 -5.01
C GLY A 180 -4.05 -23.86 -3.80
N ASN A 181 -2.77 -24.17 -3.98
CA ASN A 181 -1.83 -24.37 -2.88
C ASN A 181 -0.39 -23.94 -3.24
N LEU A 182 0.48 -23.86 -2.22
CA LEU A 182 1.86 -23.39 -2.36
C LEU A 182 2.67 -24.25 -3.32
N GLU A 183 2.52 -25.58 -3.24
CA GLU A 183 3.13 -26.51 -4.20
C GLU A 183 2.62 -26.26 -5.63
N GLY A 184 1.33 -25.94 -5.78
CA GLY A 184 0.76 -25.58 -7.07
C GLY A 184 1.36 -24.29 -7.65
N ILE A 185 1.61 -23.28 -6.81
CA ILE A 185 2.32 -22.05 -7.20
C ILE A 185 3.75 -22.38 -7.64
N LYS A 186 4.45 -23.22 -6.85
CA LYS A 186 5.82 -23.66 -7.11
C LYS A 186 5.96 -24.33 -8.47
N GLN A 187 5.05 -25.24 -8.82
CA GLN A 187 4.99 -25.90 -10.14
C GLN A 187 4.83 -24.92 -11.31
N LYS A 188 4.33 -23.71 -11.08
CA LYS A 188 4.15 -22.66 -12.10
C LYS A 188 5.26 -21.61 -12.11
N LEU A 189 6.27 -21.70 -11.24
CA LEU A 189 7.42 -20.80 -11.30
C LEU A 189 8.11 -20.77 -12.67
N PRO A 190 8.30 -21.90 -13.41
CA PRO A 190 8.85 -21.84 -14.76
C PRO A 190 8.01 -21.01 -15.73
N TYR A 191 6.69 -21.12 -15.66
CA TYR A 191 5.75 -20.32 -16.46
C TYR A 191 5.84 -18.83 -16.10
N LEU A 192 5.89 -18.51 -14.81
CA LEU A 192 5.99 -17.11 -14.34
C LEU A 192 7.34 -16.48 -14.73
N LYS A 193 8.41 -17.27 -14.70
CA LYS A 193 9.74 -16.84 -15.18
C LYS A 193 9.74 -16.55 -16.68
N ASP A 194 9.13 -17.42 -17.49
CA ASP A 194 9.03 -17.23 -18.94
C ASP A 194 8.25 -15.95 -19.30
N LEU A 195 7.24 -15.61 -18.50
CA LEU A 195 6.50 -14.35 -18.61
C LEU A 195 7.32 -13.10 -18.20
N GLY A 196 8.50 -13.28 -17.61
CA GLY A 196 9.37 -12.19 -17.14
C GLY A 196 9.03 -11.66 -15.74
N ILE A 197 8.24 -12.39 -14.96
CA ILE A 197 7.88 -11.99 -13.59
C ILE A 197 9.11 -12.10 -12.68
N THR A 198 9.31 -11.08 -11.83
CA THR A 198 10.42 -11.02 -10.87
C THR A 198 9.94 -10.89 -9.42
N VAL A 199 8.65 -10.62 -9.19
CA VAL A 199 8.04 -10.52 -7.86
C VAL A 199 6.68 -11.21 -7.84
N LEU A 200 6.45 -12.14 -6.93
CA LEU A 200 5.14 -12.69 -6.61
C LEU A 200 4.57 -11.95 -5.41
N TYR A 201 3.36 -11.43 -5.54
CA TYR A 201 2.58 -10.94 -4.41
C TYR A 201 1.49 -11.97 -4.09
N LEU A 202 1.58 -12.60 -2.92
CA LEU A 202 0.58 -13.55 -2.47
C LEU A 202 -0.46 -12.84 -1.60
N ASN A 203 -1.74 -12.99 -1.93
CA ASN A 203 -2.82 -12.76 -0.97
C ASN A 203 -2.59 -13.63 0.29
N PRO A 204 -3.24 -13.33 1.43
CA PRO A 204 -2.89 -13.93 2.72
C PRO A 204 -2.80 -15.46 2.69
N ILE A 205 -1.74 -16.01 3.27
CA ILE A 205 -1.44 -17.44 3.28
C ILE A 205 -1.51 -18.07 4.69
N PHE A 206 -1.74 -17.25 5.71
CA PHE A 206 -1.78 -17.69 7.09
C PHE A 206 -3.12 -18.33 7.42
N LYS A 207 -3.11 -19.22 8.41
CA LYS A 207 -4.27 -19.99 8.86
C LYS A 207 -5.44 -19.05 9.12
N ALA A 208 -6.56 -19.28 8.44
CA ALA A 208 -7.79 -18.52 8.59
C ALA A 208 -9.01 -19.40 8.32
N ARG A 209 -10.22 -18.86 8.49
CA ARG A 209 -11.45 -19.62 8.27
C ARG A 209 -11.93 -19.52 6.82
N THR A 210 -11.77 -18.38 6.17
CA THR A 210 -12.23 -18.15 4.78
C THR A 210 -11.17 -18.48 3.71
N ASN A 211 -11.60 -18.54 2.45
CA ASN A 211 -10.72 -18.73 1.29
C ASN A 211 -9.78 -17.55 1.00
N HIS A 212 -10.15 -16.32 1.40
CA HIS A 212 -9.36 -15.12 1.19
C HIS A 212 -8.38 -14.85 2.34
N ARG A 213 -8.63 -15.43 3.52
CA ARG A 213 -7.71 -15.48 4.67
C ARG A 213 -7.35 -14.14 5.33
N TYR A 214 -8.11 -13.09 5.01
CA TYR A 214 -8.04 -11.79 5.69
C TYR A 214 -8.59 -11.87 7.13
N ASP A 215 -9.41 -12.86 7.43
CA ASP A 215 -9.86 -13.22 8.77
C ASP A 215 -8.80 -14.05 9.51
N THR A 216 -7.56 -13.57 9.56
CA THR A 216 -6.41 -14.36 10.05
C THR A 216 -6.67 -14.94 11.43
N GLY A 217 -6.56 -16.27 11.51
CA GLY A 217 -6.77 -17.07 12.71
C GLY A 217 -5.50 -17.26 13.52
N ASP A 218 -4.37 -17.49 12.84
CA ASP A 218 -3.03 -17.60 13.46
C ASP A 218 -1.96 -17.11 12.47
N TYR A 219 -1.27 -16.03 12.82
CA TYR A 219 -0.24 -15.40 11.96
C TYR A 219 1.04 -16.22 11.82
N LEU A 220 1.29 -17.22 12.68
CA LEU A 220 2.55 -17.98 12.69
C LEU A 220 2.40 -19.37 12.04
N THR A 221 1.22 -19.66 11.49
CA THR A 221 0.91 -20.95 10.89
C THR A 221 0.45 -20.75 9.46
N ILE A 222 1.07 -21.44 8.49
CA ILE A 222 0.54 -21.54 7.12
C ILE A 222 -0.83 -22.21 7.18
N ASP A 223 -1.78 -21.72 6.38
CA ASP A 223 -3.08 -22.34 6.28
C ASP A 223 -2.97 -23.80 5.80
N PRO A 224 -3.48 -24.79 6.56
CA PRO A 224 -3.32 -26.19 6.20
C PRO A 224 -3.92 -26.59 4.84
N LEU A 225 -4.85 -25.81 4.28
CA LEU A 225 -5.37 -26.04 2.92
C LEU A 225 -4.39 -25.59 1.84
N LEU A 226 -3.44 -24.70 2.15
CA LEU A 226 -2.40 -24.24 1.22
C LEU A 226 -1.12 -25.07 1.29
N GLY A 227 -0.84 -25.73 2.40
CA GLY A 227 0.35 -26.56 2.59
C GLY A 227 0.97 -26.38 3.97
N THR A 228 2.28 -26.63 4.06
CA THR A 228 3.07 -26.51 5.29
C THR A 228 4.06 -25.36 5.23
N ARG A 229 4.77 -25.15 6.35
CA ARG A 229 5.91 -24.22 6.41
C ARG A 229 7.06 -24.67 5.50
N GLU A 230 7.27 -25.97 5.36
CA GLU A 230 8.27 -26.54 4.46
C GLU A 230 7.92 -26.29 2.99
N ASP A 231 6.63 -26.39 2.62
CA ASP A 231 6.16 -26.03 1.28
C ASP A 231 6.43 -24.55 0.97
N PHE A 232 6.17 -23.66 1.94
CA PHE A 232 6.49 -22.25 1.82
C PHE A 232 8.00 -22.01 1.62
N HIS A 233 8.84 -22.65 2.43
CA HIS A 233 10.29 -22.56 2.29
C HIS A 233 10.77 -23.06 0.92
N SER A 234 10.23 -24.19 0.45
CA SER A 234 10.53 -24.74 -0.88
C SER A 234 10.15 -23.76 -1.99
N LEU A 235 8.96 -23.15 -1.89
CA LEU A 235 8.49 -22.13 -2.84
C LEU A 235 9.44 -20.94 -2.89
N CYS A 236 9.79 -20.36 -1.74
CA CYS A 236 10.69 -19.20 -1.67
C CYS A 236 12.08 -19.54 -2.21
N LYS A 237 12.63 -20.71 -1.87
CA LYS A 237 13.93 -21.17 -2.37
C LYS A 237 13.95 -21.34 -3.89
N GLU A 238 12.95 -21.99 -4.46
CA GLU A 238 12.86 -22.21 -5.91
C GLU A 238 12.57 -20.90 -6.67
N ALA A 239 11.71 -20.04 -6.13
CA ALA A 239 11.48 -18.70 -6.67
C ALA A 239 12.78 -17.89 -6.70
N ALA A 240 13.52 -17.87 -5.60
CA ALA A 240 14.80 -17.16 -5.50
C ALA A 240 15.83 -17.69 -6.51
N ALA A 241 15.91 -19.01 -6.71
CA ALA A 241 16.78 -19.62 -7.72
C ALA A 241 16.42 -19.21 -9.17
N MET A 242 15.17 -18.78 -9.39
CA MET A 242 14.68 -18.27 -10.67
C MET A 242 14.76 -16.73 -10.78
N GLY A 243 15.28 -16.03 -9.78
CA GLY A 243 15.32 -14.57 -9.74
C GLY A 243 13.99 -13.92 -9.33
N ILE A 244 13.07 -14.70 -8.75
CA ILE A 244 11.74 -14.28 -8.34
C ILE A 244 11.72 -14.05 -6.82
N ARG A 245 11.25 -12.89 -6.37
CA ARG A 245 11.02 -12.58 -4.95
C ARG A 245 9.58 -12.90 -4.56
N VAL A 246 9.36 -13.27 -3.30
CA VAL A 246 8.01 -13.49 -2.75
C VAL A 246 7.68 -12.37 -1.77
N LEU A 247 6.53 -11.74 -1.95
CA LEU A 247 5.95 -10.70 -1.09
C LEU A 247 4.66 -11.25 -0.49
N LEU A 248 4.54 -11.17 0.84
CA LEU A 248 3.37 -11.63 1.58
C LEU A 248 2.46 -10.48 1.97
N ASP A 249 1.15 -10.72 1.97
CA ASP A 249 0.16 -9.83 2.54
C ASP A 249 0.17 -9.88 4.08
N GLY A 250 0.44 -8.73 4.71
CA GLY A 250 0.50 -8.57 6.16
C GLY A 250 -0.76 -7.94 6.74
N VAL A 251 -1.74 -8.76 7.11
CA VAL A 251 -3.05 -8.31 7.62
C VAL A 251 -2.97 -7.88 9.10
N PHE A 252 -2.33 -6.74 9.38
CA PHE A 252 -2.04 -6.29 10.75
C PHE A 252 -3.06 -5.29 11.32
N SER A 253 -4.18 -5.06 10.62
CA SER A 253 -5.22 -4.13 11.08
C SER A 253 -6.27 -4.79 11.96
N HIS A 254 -6.58 -6.06 11.69
CA HIS A 254 -7.63 -6.86 12.32
C HIS A 254 -7.24 -8.34 12.27
N THR A 255 -7.94 -9.16 13.03
CA THR A 255 -7.91 -10.64 12.95
C THR A 255 -9.26 -11.16 12.46
N GLY A 256 -9.39 -12.47 12.29
CA GLY A 256 -10.71 -13.10 12.22
C GLY A 256 -11.36 -13.23 13.61
N GLU A 257 -12.69 -13.23 13.65
CA GLU A 257 -13.42 -13.53 14.89
C GLU A 257 -13.16 -14.95 15.40
N ASP A 258 -12.83 -15.89 14.51
CA ASP A 258 -12.33 -17.22 14.84
C ASP A 258 -10.79 -17.30 14.78
N SER A 259 -10.14 -16.51 15.62
CA SER A 259 -8.69 -16.49 15.77
C SER A 259 -8.22 -16.99 17.12
N LEU A 260 -6.95 -17.38 17.21
CA LEU A 260 -6.29 -17.72 18.48
C LEU A 260 -6.45 -16.61 19.52
N TYR A 261 -6.45 -15.36 19.05
CA TYR A 261 -6.44 -14.15 19.87
C TYR A 261 -7.85 -13.71 20.28
N PHE A 262 -8.85 -13.82 19.40
CA PHE A 262 -10.24 -13.41 19.67
C PHE A 262 -11.09 -14.60 20.15
N ASN A 263 -10.96 -15.74 19.49
CA ASN A 263 -11.53 -17.06 19.79
C ASN A 263 -13.05 -17.09 20.05
N ARG A 264 -13.84 -16.50 19.14
CA ARG A 264 -15.30 -16.41 19.30
C ARG A 264 -15.98 -17.77 19.48
N TYR A 265 -15.54 -18.79 18.74
CA TYR A 265 -16.17 -20.10 18.71
C TYR A 265 -15.49 -21.15 19.60
N GLY A 266 -14.36 -20.81 20.24
CA GLY A 266 -13.59 -21.77 21.02
C GLY A 266 -12.82 -22.80 20.18
N SER A 267 -12.56 -22.50 18.90
CA SER A 267 -11.79 -23.36 17.99
C SER A 267 -10.32 -23.51 18.39
N TYR A 268 -9.81 -22.62 19.25
CA TYR A 268 -8.43 -22.65 19.74
C TYR A 268 -8.39 -23.03 21.23
N PRO A 269 -7.35 -23.74 21.69
CA PRO A 269 -7.23 -24.16 23.09
C PRO A 269 -6.92 -23.00 24.05
N THR A 270 -6.51 -21.84 23.53
CA THR A 270 -6.17 -20.65 24.32
C THR A 270 -7.38 -19.77 24.58
N LEU A 271 -7.41 -19.11 25.73
CA LEU A 271 -8.46 -18.17 26.09
C LEU A 271 -8.38 -16.89 25.25
N GLY A 272 -9.36 -16.67 24.37
CA GLY A 272 -9.43 -15.48 23.51
C GLY A 272 -10.15 -14.30 24.15
N ALA A 273 -9.92 -13.11 23.59
CA ALA A 273 -10.46 -11.84 24.09
C ALA A 273 -12.00 -11.79 24.10
N TYR A 274 -12.66 -12.48 23.17
CA TYR A 274 -14.12 -12.57 23.15
C TYR A 274 -14.65 -13.37 24.35
N GLN A 275 -13.93 -14.39 24.79
CA GLN A 275 -14.39 -15.34 25.80
C GLN A 275 -14.25 -14.80 27.23
N SER A 276 -13.20 -14.02 27.52
CA SER A 276 -12.99 -13.43 28.84
C SER A 276 -12.13 -12.19 28.81
N LYS A 277 -12.36 -11.29 29.77
CA LYS A 277 -11.49 -10.13 30.06
C LYS A 277 -10.13 -10.54 30.63
N ASP A 278 -10.01 -11.76 31.14
CA ASP A 278 -8.75 -12.34 31.64
C ASP A 278 -7.87 -12.91 30.53
N SER A 279 -8.34 -12.89 29.27
CA SER A 279 -7.52 -13.29 28.13
C SER A 279 -6.25 -12.42 28.05
N PRO A 280 -5.07 -13.00 27.78
CA PRO A 280 -3.85 -12.21 27.54
C PRO A 280 -3.97 -11.30 26.31
N TYR A 281 -4.96 -11.54 25.46
CA TYR A 281 -5.22 -10.76 24.26
C TYR A 281 -6.35 -9.74 24.44
N TYR A 282 -6.94 -9.60 25.63
CA TYR A 282 -8.11 -8.73 25.82
C TYR A 282 -7.83 -7.27 25.43
N SER A 283 -6.65 -6.74 25.80
CA SER A 283 -6.24 -5.37 25.47
C SER A 283 -5.90 -5.16 23.98
N TRP A 284 -5.75 -6.24 23.22
CA TRP A 284 -5.53 -6.18 21.78
C TRP A 284 -6.80 -5.76 21.03
N TYR A 285 -7.96 -5.73 21.67
CA TYR A 285 -9.22 -5.34 21.07
C TYR A 285 -9.89 -4.22 21.85
N GLN A 286 -10.78 -3.49 21.17
CA GLN A 286 -11.48 -2.35 21.77
C GLN A 286 -12.96 -2.69 21.94
N PHE A 287 -13.33 -3.20 23.12
CA PHE A 287 -14.72 -3.48 23.48
C PHE A 287 -15.42 -2.21 24.01
N ARG A 288 -16.54 -1.85 23.39
CA ARG A 288 -17.48 -0.85 23.94
C ARG A 288 -18.42 -1.50 24.96
N ASN A 289 -18.83 -2.74 24.71
CA ASN A 289 -19.57 -3.58 25.65
C ASN A 289 -19.19 -5.06 25.42
N HIS A 290 -18.37 -5.63 26.29
CA HIS A 290 -17.87 -7.00 26.15
C HIS A 290 -19.00 -8.03 26.38
N PRO A 291 -19.07 -9.10 25.57
CA PRO A 291 -18.20 -9.42 24.44
C PRO A 291 -18.72 -8.94 23.07
N ASN A 292 -19.96 -8.45 22.99
CA ASN A 292 -20.69 -8.33 21.72
C ASN A 292 -20.51 -7.01 20.95
N ASN A 293 -20.03 -5.95 21.60
CA ASN A 293 -19.82 -4.65 20.95
C ASN A 293 -18.34 -4.25 21.04
N TYR A 294 -17.67 -4.25 19.89
CA TYR A 294 -16.25 -3.96 19.73
C TYR A 294 -15.99 -3.17 18.45
N ALA A 295 -14.81 -2.58 18.34
CA ALA A 295 -14.31 -2.01 17.09
C ALA A 295 -13.98 -3.12 16.09
N SER A 296 -14.38 -2.93 14.84
CA SER A 296 -14.10 -3.85 13.75
C SER A 296 -13.85 -3.10 12.45
N TRP A 297 -13.13 -3.76 11.53
CA TRP A 297 -12.78 -3.15 10.26
C TRP A 297 -14.05 -2.80 9.47
N TRP A 298 -14.28 -1.51 9.25
CA TRP A 298 -15.44 -0.98 8.55
C TRP A 298 -16.80 -1.45 9.13
N ASN A 299 -16.86 -1.69 10.44
CA ASN A 299 -18.03 -2.25 11.13
C ASN A 299 -18.41 -3.68 10.72
N ILE A 300 -17.53 -4.42 10.03
CA ILE A 300 -17.74 -5.83 9.68
C ILE A 300 -17.46 -6.70 10.92
N PRO A 301 -18.47 -7.35 11.54
CA PRO A 301 -18.29 -8.00 12.84
C PRO A 301 -17.31 -9.18 12.83
N THR A 302 -17.10 -9.81 11.67
CA THR A 302 -16.19 -10.97 11.52
C THR A 302 -14.71 -10.58 11.58
N LEU A 303 -14.39 -9.27 11.54
CA LEU A 303 -13.03 -8.73 11.48
C LEU A 303 -12.74 -7.78 12.66
N PRO A 304 -12.63 -8.30 13.91
CA PRO A 304 -12.33 -7.50 15.09
C PRO A 304 -11.01 -6.74 14.94
N GLU A 305 -11.05 -5.42 15.19
CA GLU A 305 -9.92 -4.53 14.95
C GLU A 305 -8.88 -4.64 16.07
N LEU A 306 -7.61 -4.79 15.66
CA LEU A 306 -6.47 -4.78 16.58
C LEU A 306 -6.19 -3.36 17.09
N ASN A 307 -5.98 -3.25 18.39
CA ASN A 307 -5.51 -2.05 19.06
C ASN A 307 -4.02 -1.84 18.78
N LYS A 308 -3.73 -1.14 17.67
CA LYS A 308 -2.38 -0.79 17.22
C LYS A 308 -1.58 0.09 18.20
N LYS A 309 -2.23 0.61 19.26
CA LYS A 309 -1.55 1.35 20.34
C LYS A 309 -1.10 0.45 21.49
N ASP A 310 -1.64 -0.77 21.60
CA ASP A 310 -1.25 -1.72 22.64
C ASP A 310 0.23 -2.16 22.42
N PRO A 311 1.12 -1.95 23.41
CA PRO A 311 2.53 -2.30 23.25
C PRO A 311 2.79 -3.78 23.02
N SER A 312 1.99 -4.68 23.62
CA SER A 312 2.15 -6.12 23.48
C SER A 312 1.71 -6.60 22.09
N CYS A 313 0.63 -6.03 21.55
CA CYS A 313 0.18 -6.23 20.17
C CYS A 313 1.26 -5.76 19.17
N ARG A 314 1.78 -4.53 19.34
CA ARG A 314 2.88 -4.02 18.50
C ARG A 314 4.13 -4.88 18.59
N HIS A 315 4.48 -5.34 19.78
CA HIS A 315 5.64 -6.21 19.99
C HIS A 315 5.45 -7.57 19.32
N PHE A 316 4.24 -8.13 19.32
CA PHE A 316 3.93 -9.38 18.64
C PHE A 316 4.13 -9.29 17.11
N PHE A 317 3.75 -8.18 16.48
CA PHE A 317 3.94 -8.03 15.03
C PHE A 317 5.35 -7.57 14.63
N LEU A 318 5.89 -6.57 15.33
CA LEU A 318 7.07 -5.81 14.91
C LEU A 318 8.30 -6.01 15.80
N GLY A 319 8.17 -6.79 16.88
CA GLY A 319 9.27 -7.05 17.80
C GLY A 319 10.39 -7.91 17.19
N PRO A 320 11.50 -8.11 17.92
CA PRO A 320 12.65 -8.88 17.43
C PRO A 320 12.39 -10.35 17.12
N ARG A 321 11.25 -10.89 17.58
CA ARG A 321 10.73 -12.22 17.24
C ARG A 321 9.27 -12.14 16.75
N GLY A 322 8.88 -10.97 16.26
CA GLY A 322 7.51 -10.72 15.83
C GLY A 322 7.20 -11.33 14.47
N VAL A 323 5.91 -11.40 14.14
CA VAL A 323 5.37 -11.99 12.90
C VAL A 323 6.12 -11.52 11.66
N ALA A 324 6.34 -10.21 11.51
CA ALA A 324 6.99 -9.68 10.32
C ALA A 324 8.42 -10.20 10.16
N ARG A 325 9.21 -10.19 11.24
CA ARG A 325 10.60 -10.68 11.20
C ARG A 325 10.66 -12.19 11.04
N HIS A 326 9.74 -12.92 11.68
CA HIS A 326 9.66 -14.38 11.55
C HIS A 326 9.56 -14.77 10.07
N TRP A 327 8.56 -14.27 9.34
CA TRP A 327 8.36 -14.65 7.94
C TRP A 327 9.44 -14.13 6.98
N ILE A 328 10.07 -12.99 7.28
CA ILE A 328 11.26 -12.53 6.54
C ILE A 328 12.45 -13.50 6.72
N GLN A 329 12.54 -14.21 7.85
CA GLN A 329 13.60 -15.20 8.09
C GLN A 329 13.28 -16.58 7.51
N GLU A 330 12.00 -16.91 7.32
CA GLU A 330 11.56 -18.20 6.77
C GLU A 330 11.78 -18.34 5.26
N GLY A 331 11.84 -17.25 4.51
CA GLY A 331 11.97 -17.24 3.05
C GLY A 331 12.68 -16.01 2.50
#